data_AF-A0A146F6K6-F1
#
_entry.id   AF-A0A146F6K6-F1
#
_cell.length_a   1.000
_cell.length_b   1.000
_cell.length_c   1.000
_cell.angle_alpha   90.00
_cell.angle_beta   90.00
_cell.angle_gamma   90.00
#
_symmetry.space_group_name_H-M   'P 1'
#
loop_
_entity.id
_entity.type
_entity.pdbx_description
1 polymer ?
#
loop_
_entity_poly.entity_id
_entity_poly.type
_entity_poly.pdbx_seq_one_letter_code
_entity_poly.pdbx_strand_id
1 'polypeptide(L)'
;MAVNANLTFAVIGCGTLGTAIADAVLSPNEKTSVSVKRLIATVGTAPSKSRVEEALSQHASKVTVLTCEENSRAVEEADIVILAVKPFKRTDVFSTPGFKEAIAGKLVLSIMAGITLAELSRLTYGEAASQKTHTFQVVRAMPNMAARIRQAVTLYTSCTTVTPENLVIAAWTFDQIGEVHRIPESSFDICAVLVGCAGSLLLLAIDGLLDAAVAEGVRRPEVQNLVVNSAIGMMKLVPAGDHPGVLREKIASPGGCSIRALLELEKLGVRSAFTSAILAAAEKSKRHIGQAILGSLLPLVSRPASLVSNINVAVNDEKSYNQLRKDSWLSAPPVTLFLNQNIQAVKNADAVLFAFPPDKVHDVIGATGMKEALQHKGIISLLARTPRDELRHILATGEGKTKEDVVRAMPTIGAATFESATLLTDAPSRATDATVELAAWIFGSLGKVFRVSDVHFDSLTGISAASNALAVVAVQQIARIAASKGVPRDKVIPIVSQCIRGTVGMLLSEIEPENLQRSLSTPGSITEQAISGFVHGQLSGILGEAVNGAIKRASDYEK
;
A
#
# COMPACT_ATOMS: atom_id res chain seq x y z
N MET A 1 -2.73 36.91 5.06
CA MET A 1 -1.63 37.83 4.72
C MET A 1 -1.36 37.68 3.23
N ALA A 2 -1.44 38.75 2.44
CA ALA A 2 -1.17 38.69 1.01
C ALA A 2 0.35 38.60 0.81
N VAL A 3 0.85 37.44 0.39
CA VAL A 3 2.25 37.27 -0.02
C VAL A 3 2.38 37.91 -1.39
N ASN A 4 2.94 39.12 -1.48
CA ASN A 4 3.15 39.85 -2.72
C ASN A 4 4.56 39.52 -3.24
N ALA A 5 4.70 38.40 -3.96
CA ALA A 5 6.01 37.86 -4.33
C ALA A 5 6.07 37.54 -5.82
N ASN A 6 7.15 38.00 -6.47
CA ASN A 6 7.44 37.72 -7.87
C ASN A 6 8.52 36.63 -7.96
N LEU A 7 8.09 35.38 -8.09
CA LEU A 7 8.88 34.18 -7.80
C LEU A 7 9.38 33.49 -9.07
N THR A 8 10.54 32.85 -8.96
CA THR A 8 11.11 31.96 -9.98
C THR A 8 10.90 30.51 -9.59
N PHE A 9 10.29 29.72 -10.48
CA PHE A 9 10.04 28.29 -10.25
C PHE A 9 11.04 27.43 -11.01
N ALA A 10 11.53 26.36 -10.38
CA ALA A 10 12.22 25.26 -11.05
C ALA A 10 11.34 24.00 -11.05
N VAL A 11 11.20 23.32 -12.18
CA VAL A 11 10.52 22.02 -12.29
C VAL A 11 11.54 20.97 -12.69
N ILE A 12 12.01 20.19 -11.71
CA ILE A 12 13.01 19.15 -11.91
C ILE A 12 12.31 17.87 -12.36
N GLY A 13 12.55 17.45 -13.61
CA GLY A 13 11.84 16.33 -14.22
C GLY A 13 10.47 16.69 -14.77
N CYS A 14 10.41 17.66 -15.67
CA CYS A 14 9.21 18.15 -16.33
C CYS A 14 8.63 17.12 -17.33
N GLY A 15 8.04 16.05 -16.81
CA GLY A 15 7.16 15.16 -17.56
C GLY A 15 5.72 15.69 -17.56
N THR A 16 4.75 14.85 -17.93
CA THR A 16 3.33 15.24 -18.06
C THR A 16 2.76 16.04 -16.89
N LEU A 17 3.04 15.61 -15.65
CA LEU A 17 2.51 16.26 -14.45
C LEU A 17 3.28 17.55 -14.12
N GLY A 18 4.60 17.57 -14.32
CA GLY A 18 5.41 18.77 -14.18
C GLY A 18 5.02 19.85 -15.19
N THR A 19 4.74 19.47 -16.43
CA THR A 19 4.24 20.38 -17.47
C THR A 19 2.86 20.94 -17.11
N ALA A 20 1.94 20.10 -16.60
CA ALA A 20 0.62 20.56 -16.18
C ALA A 20 0.69 21.58 -15.02
N ILE A 21 1.58 21.34 -14.05
CA ILE A 21 1.80 22.29 -12.95
C ILE A 21 2.44 23.57 -13.48
N ALA A 22 3.47 23.46 -14.34
CA ALA A 22 4.16 24.61 -14.93
C ALA A 22 3.21 25.51 -15.72
N ASP A 23 2.37 24.94 -16.58
CA ASP A 23 1.35 25.66 -17.34
C ASP A 23 0.36 26.39 -16.42
N ALA A 24 -0.14 25.68 -15.40
CA ALA A 24 -1.12 26.22 -14.47
C ALA A 24 -0.58 27.38 -13.61
N VAL A 25 0.67 27.32 -13.14
CA VAL A 25 1.27 28.43 -12.38
C VAL A 25 1.62 29.64 -13.25
N LEU A 26 1.91 29.41 -14.54
CA LEU A 26 2.18 30.49 -15.49
C LEU A 26 0.89 31.20 -15.95
N SER A 27 -0.24 30.48 -15.93
CA SER A 27 -1.58 30.98 -16.25
C SER A 27 -2.57 30.71 -15.10
N PRO A 28 -2.42 31.37 -13.94
CA PRO A 28 -3.24 31.11 -12.76
C PRO A 28 -4.73 31.46 -12.98
N ASN A 29 -5.63 30.79 -12.27
CA ASN A 29 -7.09 30.90 -12.48
C ASN A 29 -7.68 32.25 -12.03
N GLU A 30 -7.05 32.95 -11.08
CA GLU A 30 -7.51 34.24 -10.55
C GLU A 30 -6.36 35.25 -10.36
N LYS A 31 -6.69 36.54 -10.12
CA LYS A 31 -5.72 37.55 -9.68
C LYS A 31 -5.26 37.21 -8.27
N THR A 32 -4.17 36.46 -8.17
CA THR A 32 -3.57 36.05 -6.91
C THR A 32 -2.45 37.00 -6.49
N SER A 33 -2.07 36.98 -5.21
CA SER A 33 -0.96 37.79 -4.70
C SER A 33 0.42 37.25 -5.12
N VAL A 34 0.48 36.02 -5.65
CA VAL A 34 1.72 35.37 -6.12
C VAL A 34 1.83 35.55 -7.63
N SER A 35 2.95 36.11 -8.11
CA SER A 35 3.24 36.24 -9.53
C SER A 35 4.46 35.42 -9.93
N VAL A 36 4.43 34.79 -11.11
CA VAL A 36 5.57 34.05 -11.65
C VAL A 36 6.40 34.96 -12.56
N LYS A 37 7.65 35.21 -12.12
CA LYS A 37 8.66 35.97 -12.88
C LYS A 37 9.19 35.15 -14.05
N ARG A 38 9.63 33.92 -13.75
CA ARG A 38 10.25 32.99 -14.69
C ARG A 38 10.05 31.55 -14.21
N LEU A 39 10.05 30.60 -15.14
CA LEU A 39 10.01 29.17 -14.86
C LEU A 39 11.15 28.46 -15.60
N ILE A 40 11.90 27.62 -14.89
CA ILE A 40 12.98 26.81 -15.43
C ILE A 40 12.56 25.35 -15.32
N ALA A 41 12.38 24.65 -16.44
CA ALA A 41 12.03 23.24 -16.46
C ALA A 41 13.25 22.41 -16.86
N THR A 42 13.46 21.25 -16.23
CA THR A 42 14.50 20.30 -16.66
C THR A 42 13.90 18.99 -17.11
N VAL A 43 14.50 18.36 -18.12
CA VAL A 43 14.05 17.08 -18.67
C VAL A 43 15.22 16.12 -18.90
N GLY A 44 14.94 14.83 -18.97
CA GLY A 44 16.00 13.82 -19.11
C GLY A 44 16.50 13.57 -20.54
N THR A 45 15.84 14.10 -21.57
CA THR A 45 16.21 13.81 -22.98
C THR A 45 15.88 14.99 -23.90
N ALA A 46 16.63 15.14 -24.99
CA ALA A 46 16.37 16.18 -26.01
C ALA A 46 14.96 16.09 -26.63
N PRO A 47 14.41 14.90 -26.98
CA PRO A 47 13.01 14.80 -27.43
C PRO A 47 12.00 15.25 -26.36
N SER A 48 12.29 15.04 -25.08
CA SER A 48 11.43 15.55 -24.01
C SER A 48 11.52 17.07 -23.89
N LYS A 49 12.67 17.66 -24.21
CA LYS A 49 12.85 19.13 -24.19
C LYS A 49 11.95 19.78 -25.21
N SER A 50 12.00 19.33 -26.47
CA SER A 50 11.14 19.85 -27.53
C SER A 50 9.66 19.72 -27.20
N ARG A 51 9.23 18.58 -26.62
CA ARG A 51 7.82 18.40 -26.19
C ARG A 51 7.38 19.38 -25.11
N VAL A 52 8.25 19.68 -24.14
CA VAL A 52 7.92 20.63 -23.06
C VAL A 52 7.93 22.07 -23.59
N GLU A 53 8.87 22.41 -24.46
CA GLU A 53 8.92 23.73 -25.13
C GLU A 53 7.66 23.97 -25.97
N GLU A 54 7.23 22.96 -26.74
CA GLU A 54 6.00 23.02 -27.52
C GLU A 54 4.76 23.18 -26.62
N ALA A 55 4.67 22.35 -25.57
CA ALA A 55 3.55 22.39 -24.62
C ALA A 55 3.44 23.70 -23.85
N LEU A 56 4.56 24.41 -23.61
CA LEU A 56 4.60 25.69 -22.89
C LEU A 56 4.88 26.88 -23.83
N SER A 57 4.69 26.72 -25.14
CA SER A 57 5.02 27.73 -26.16
C SER A 57 4.32 29.07 -25.94
N GLN A 58 3.09 29.07 -25.40
CA GLN A 58 2.35 30.27 -25.01
C GLN A 58 3.03 31.10 -23.91
N HIS A 59 4.01 30.50 -23.21
CA HIS A 59 4.77 31.09 -22.13
C HIS A 59 6.27 31.19 -22.43
N ALA A 60 6.68 31.09 -23.71
CA ALA A 60 8.08 31.07 -24.13
C ALA A 60 8.92 32.25 -23.60
N SER A 61 8.32 33.43 -23.39
CA SER A 61 9.02 34.60 -22.83
C SER A 61 9.40 34.46 -21.35
N LYS A 62 8.79 33.51 -20.62
CA LYS A 62 9.01 33.25 -19.20
C LYS A 62 9.59 31.87 -18.91
N VAL A 63 9.65 30.98 -19.89
CA VAL A 63 10.04 29.58 -19.71
C VAL A 63 11.42 29.32 -20.31
N THR A 64 12.27 28.63 -19.56
CA THR A 64 13.53 28.07 -20.06
C THR A 64 13.51 26.56 -19.83
N VAL A 65 13.76 25.77 -20.88
CA VAL A 65 13.83 24.30 -20.77
C VAL A 65 15.28 23.84 -20.92
N LEU A 66 15.78 23.19 -19.87
CA LEU A 66 17.15 22.67 -19.76
C LEU A 66 17.13 21.14 -19.73
N THR A 67 18.29 20.52 -19.88
CA THR A 67 18.47 19.08 -19.71
C THR A 67 18.94 18.74 -18.29
N CYS A 68 18.94 17.45 -17.93
CA CYS A 68 19.20 17.02 -16.56
C CYS A 68 20.61 17.34 -16.05
N GLU A 69 21.57 17.58 -16.93
CA GLU A 69 22.92 18.02 -16.61
C GLU A 69 22.94 19.41 -15.95
N GLU A 70 21.90 20.21 -16.18
CA GLU A 70 21.77 21.59 -15.67
C GLU A 70 20.78 21.69 -14.50
N ASN A 71 20.47 20.57 -13.85
CA ASN A 71 19.57 20.54 -12.69
C ASN A 71 20.03 21.48 -11.56
N SER A 72 21.33 21.51 -11.25
CA SER A 72 21.88 22.37 -10.18
C SER A 72 21.66 23.84 -10.50
N ARG A 73 21.97 24.26 -11.74
CA ARG A 73 21.72 25.62 -12.25
C ARG A 73 20.23 26.00 -12.13
N ALA A 74 19.33 25.11 -12.55
CA ALA A 74 17.89 25.36 -12.48
C ALA A 74 17.43 25.63 -11.04
N VAL A 75 17.97 24.89 -10.07
CA VAL A 75 17.65 25.05 -8.65
C VAL A 75 18.27 26.32 -8.05
N GLU A 76 19.53 26.63 -8.37
CA GLU A 76 20.21 27.84 -7.88
C GLU A 76 19.44 29.11 -8.25
N GLU A 77 19.00 29.17 -9.51
CA GLU A 77 18.28 30.31 -10.10
C GLU A 77 16.81 30.44 -9.64
N ALA A 78 16.28 29.46 -8.89
CA ALA A 78 14.88 29.40 -8.48
C ALA A 78 14.65 29.74 -7.01
N ASP A 79 13.46 30.27 -6.71
CA ASP A 79 12.98 30.50 -5.35
C ASP A 79 12.23 29.25 -4.84
N ILE A 80 11.52 28.56 -5.73
CA ILE A 80 10.71 27.38 -5.46
C ILE A 80 11.12 26.25 -6.38
N VAL A 81 11.29 25.05 -5.82
CA VAL A 81 11.73 23.87 -6.55
C VAL A 81 10.66 22.80 -6.50
N ILE A 82 10.14 22.40 -7.65
CA ILE A 82 9.20 21.30 -7.80
C ILE A 82 9.98 20.04 -8.22
N LEU A 83 10.00 19.04 -7.36
CA LEU A 83 10.61 17.74 -7.66
C LEU A 83 9.57 16.82 -8.31
N ALA A 84 9.59 16.74 -9.64
CA ALA A 84 8.64 16.02 -10.48
C ALA A 84 9.24 14.77 -11.18
N VAL A 85 10.37 14.28 -10.70
CA VAL A 85 11.02 13.08 -11.24
C VAL A 85 10.33 11.80 -10.81
N LYS A 86 10.55 10.71 -11.56
CA LYS A 86 10.13 9.38 -11.11
C LYS A 86 10.89 9.01 -9.83
N PRO A 87 10.24 8.39 -8.83
CA PRO A 87 10.88 8.08 -7.54
C PRO A 87 12.17 7.26 -7.63
N PHE A 88 12.29 6.38 -8.62
CA PHE A 88 13.50 5.57 -8.83
C PHE A 88 14.70 6.38 -9.34
N LYS A 89 14.49 7.55 -9.96
CA LYS A 89 15.56 8.46 -10.42
C LYS A 89 16.03 9.45 -9.37
N ARG A 90 15.46 9.42 -8.15
CA ARG A 90 15.80 10.40 -7.10
C ARG A 90 17.29 10.39 -6.79
N THR A 91 17.92 9.21 -6.70
CA THR A 91 19.35 9.10 -6.37
C THR A 91 20.21 9.78 -7.43
N ASP A 92 19.90 9.61 -8.72
CA ASP A 92 20.65 10.23 -9.82
C ASP A 92 20.59 11.77 -9.74
N VAL A 93 19.39 12.32 -9.47
CA VAL A 93 19.18 13.76 -9.35
C VAL A 93 19.93 14.34 -8.16
N PHE A 94 19.76 13.75 -6.98
CA PHE A 94 20.41 14.24 -5.76
C PHE A 94 21.92 13.98 -5.75
N SER A 95 22.43 13.06 -6.57
CA SER A 95 23.87 12.82 -6.74
C SER A 95 24.52 13.78 -7.75
N THR A 96 23.74 14.61 -8.43
CA THR A 96 24.28 15.62 -9.35
C THR A 96 25.14 16.63 -8.56
N PRO A 97 26.39 16.91 -8.98
CA PRO A 97 27.26 17.84 -8.28
C PRO A 97 26.61 19.22 -8.07
N GLY A 98 26.68 19.76 -6.85
CA GLY A 98 26.12 21.05 -6.48
C GLY A 98 24.60 21.06 -6.23
N PHE A 99 23.87 19.99 -6.55
CA PHE A 99 22.41 19.99 -6.45
C PHE A 99 21.91 20.07 -5.00
N LYS A 100 22.56 19.35 -4.08
CA LYS A 100 22.18 19.31 -2.66
C LYS A 100 22.40 20.67 -1.99
N GLU A 101 23.51 21.33 -2.33
CA GLU A 101 23.86 22.66 -1.87
C GLU A 101 22.89 23.70 -2.41
N ALA A 102 22.55 23.61 -3.70
CA ALA A 102 21.62 24.53 -4.36
C ALA A 102 20.19 24.43 -3.81
N ILE A 103 19.72 23.21 -3.53
CA ILE A 103 18.34 22.98 -3.06
C ILE A 103 18.17 23.28 -1.56
N ALA A 104 19.27 23.30 -0.82
CA ALA A 104 19.26 23.62 0.60
C ALA A 104 18.71 25.03 0.85
N GLY A 105 17.68 25.13 1.70
CA GLY A 105 17.08 26.42 2.09
C GLY A 105 16.01 26.95 1.12
N LYS A 106 15.78 26.29 -0.02
CA LYS A 106 14.67 26.61 -0.94
C LYS A 106 13.35 25.98 -0.48
N LEU A 107 12.22 26.53 -0.92
CA LEU A 107 10.93 25.85 -0.79
C LEU A 107 10.88 24.70 -1.79
N VAL A 108 10.84 23.46 -1.28
CA VAL A 108 10.79 22.24 -2.09
C VAL A 108 9.38 21.67 -2.07
N LEU A 109 8.78 21.54 -3.26
CA LEU A 109 7.48 20.90 -3.50
C LEU A 109 7.73 19.55 -4.19
N SER A 110 7.73 18.46 -3.43
CA SER A 110 7.96 17.13 -3.99
C SER A 110 6.67 16.42 -4.34
N ILE A 111 6.50 16.06 -5.63
CA ILE A 111 5.39 15.23 -6.12
C ILE A 111 5.80 13.78 -6.39
N MET A 112 6.95 13.36 -5.86
CA MET A 112 7.46 12.00 -6.02
C MET A 112 6.65 10.99 -5.20
N ALA A 113 5.98 10.06 -5.88
CA ALA A 113 5.18 9.01 -5.25
C ALA A 113 6.01 8.14 -4.28
N GLY A 114 5.50 7.95 -3.06
CA GLY A 114 6.07 7.06 -2.05
C GLY A 114 7.42 7.50 -1.47
N ILE A 115 7.80 8.78 -1.63
CA ILE A 115 8.96 9.40 -0.98
C ILE A 115 8.46 10.28 0.19
N THR A 116 8.86 9.94 1.41
CA THR A 116 8.44 10.62 2.63
C THR A 116 9.20 11.91 2.87
N LEU A 117 8.68 12.79 3.74
CA LEU A 117 9.38 14.00 4.18
C LEU A 117 10.76 13.69 4.80
N ALA A 118 10.85 12.60 5.56
CA ALA A 118 12.11 12.12 6.14
C ALA A 118 13.12 11.68 5.07
N GLU A 119 12.64 11.02 4.00
CA GLU A 119 13.52 10.62 2.90
C GLU A 119 14.01 11.82 2.08
N LEU A 120 13.15 12.82 1.83
CA LEU A 120 13.56 14.08 1.17
C LEU A 120 14.62 14.82 1.99
N SER A 121 14.44 14.87 3.31
CA SER A 121 15.40 15.49 4.22
C SER A 121 16.76 14.79 4.15
N ARG A 122 16.76 13.45 4.16
CA ARG A 122 17.96 12.62 4.03
C ARG A 122 18.67 12.81 2.69
N LEU A 123 17.92 12.84 1.59
CA LEU A 123 18.48 13.03 0.24
C LEU A 123 19.17 14.39 0.11
N THR A 124 18.62 15.40 0.78
CA THR A 124 19.12 16.79 0.72
C THR A 124 20.34 17.00 1.62
N TYR A 125 20.29 16.57 2.89
CA TYR A 125 21.31 16.92 3.88
C TYR A 125 22.15 15.75 4.39
N GLY A 126 21.92 14.52 3.91
CA GLY A 126 22.60 13.32 4.39
C GLY A 126 22.08 12.80 5.73
N GLU A 127 22.74 11.78 6.29
CA GLU A 127 22.28 11.06 7.49
C GLU A 127 22.42 11.87 8.79
N ALA A 128 23.44 12.75 8.88
CA ALA A 128 23.78 13.49 10.10
C ALA A 128 22.87 14.70 10.40
N ALA A 129 22.04 15.13 9.44
CA ALA A 129 21.27 16.36 9.53
C ALA A 129 19.91 16.21 10.23
N SER A 130 19.56 15.00 10.68
CA SER A 130 18.27 14.74 11.35
C SER A 130 18.14 15.40 12.73
N GLN A 131 19.20 16.06 13.24
CA GLN A 131 19.18 16.72 14.53
C GLN A 131 19.78 18.14 14.47
N LYS A 132 18.88 19.12 14.44
CA LYS A 132 18.99 20.46 15.07
C LYS A 132 19.48 21.71 14.30
N THR A 133 19.93 21.67 13.04
CA THR A 133 20.51 22.91 12.43
C THR A 133 20.00 23.35 11.07
N HIS A 134 19.16 22.60 10.35
CA HIS A 134 18.68 23.01 9.01
C HIS A 134 17.16 23.15 8.95
N THR A 135 16.68 24.35 8.67
CA THR A 135 15.25 24.66 8.43
C THR A 135 14.84 24.17 7.04
N PHE A 136 14.61 22.87 6.89
CA PHE A 136 14.18 22.31 5.61
C PHE A 136 12.74 22.75 5.29
N GLN A 137 12.57 23.48 4.19
CA GLN A 137 11.28 24.00 3.73
C GLN A 137 10.67 23.04 2.71
N VAL A 138 10.20 21.87 3.16
CA VAL A 138 9.70 20.82 2.25
C VAL A 138 8.21 20.54 2.44
N VAL A 139 7.51 20.49 1.31
CA VAL A 139 6.14 20.02 1.18
C VAL A 139 6.14 18.78 0.29
N ARG A 140 5.63 17.68 0.83
CA ARG A 140 5.31 16.48 0.07
C ARG A 140 3.88 16.63 -0.45
N ALA A 141 3.69 16.41 -1.74
CA ALA A 141 2.40 16.49 -2.39
C ALA A 141 2.17 15.29 -3.31
N MET A 142 0.90 15.00 -3.57
CA MET A 142 0.47 13.94 -4.47
C MET A 142 -0.74 14.44 -5.27
N PRO A 143 -0.51 15.16 -6.37
CA PRO A 143 -1.55 15.44 -7.35
C PRO A 143 -1.85 14.18 -8.18
N ASN A 144 -2.94 14.21 -8.96
CA ASN A 144 -3.29 13.15 -9.89
C ASN A 144 -3.27 13.62 -11.35
N MET A 145 -3.55 12.72 -12.29
CA MET A 145 -3.48 12.99 -13.73
C MET A 145 -4.49 14.04 -14.22
N ALA A 146 -5.54 14.34 -13.45
CA ALA A 146 -6.52 15.38 -13.80
C ALA A 146 -5.94 16.81 -13.71
N ALA A 147 -4.70 16.96 -13.25
CA ALA A 147 -3.95 18.22 -13.32
C ALA A 147 -3.90 18.81 -14.74
N ARG A 148 -3.86 17.95 -15.77
CA ARG A 148 -3.83 18.37 -17.19
C ARG A 148 -5.06 19.18 -17.63
N ILE A 149 -6.17 19.02 -16.91
CA ILE A 149 -7.42 19.72 -17.17
C ILE A 149 -7.81 20.62 -15.99
N ARG A 150 -6.85 20.91 -15.09
CA ARG A 150 -7.04 21.72 -13.88
C ARG A 150 -8.17 21.20 -12.96
N GLN A 151 -8.29 19.89 -12.85
CA GLN A 151 -9.27 19.21 -11.98
C GLN A 151 -8.58 18.15 -11.11
N ALA A 152 -7.31 18.35 -10.77
CA ALA A 152 -6.59 17.47 -9.86
C ALA A 152 -7.23 17.48 -8.47
N VAL A 153 -7.08 16.37 -7.75
CA VAL A 153 -7.12 16.37 -6.29
C VAL A 153 -5.69 16.19 -5.82
N THR A 154 -5.17 17.16 -5.08
CA THR A 154 -3.80 17.16 -4.58
C THR A 154 -3.80 17.02 -3.08
N LEU A 155 -3.22 15.93 -2.57
CA LEU A 155 -2.95 15.79 -1.15
C LEU A 155 -1.59 16.39 -0.85
N TYR A 156 -1.45 17.12 0.25
CA TYR A 156 -0.12 17.61 0.69
C TYR A 156 0.06 17.54 2.21
N THR A 157 1.33 17.47 2.60
CA THR A 157 1.82 17.39 3.97
C THR A 157 3.18 18.08 4.04
N SER A 158 3.58 18.57 5.20
CA SER A 158 4.75 19.43 5.34
C SER A 158 5.54 19.09 6.60
N CYS A 159 6.84 19.40 6.59
CA CYS A 159 7.60 19.44 7.83
C CYS A 159 7.06 20.54 8.76
N THR A 160 7.28 20.39 10.06
CA THR A 160 6.93 21.40 11.08
C THR A 160 7.74 22.70 10.93
N THR A 161 8.87 22.63 10.24
CA THR A 161 9.77 23.75 9.96
C THR A 161 9.31 24.64 8.79
N VAL A 162 8.32 24.23 8.01
CA VAL A 162 7.85 25.02 6.87
C VAL A 162 7.14 26.29 7.36
N THR A 163 7.55 27.45 6.84
CA THR A 163 6.96 28.72 7.25
C THR A 163 5.51 28.84 6.78
N PRO A 164 4.66 29.61 7.49
CA PRO A 164 3.29 29.87 7.06
C PRO A 164 3.20 30.43 5.63
N GLU A 165 4.13 31.32 5.26
CA GLU A 165 4.19 31.91 3.91
C GLU A 165 4.46 30.85 2.85
N ASN A 166 5.40 29.93 3.11
CA ASN A 166 5.72 28.83 2.21
C ASN A 166 4.59 27.81 2.10
N LEU A 167 3.82 27.59 3.17
CA LEU A 167 2.61 26.76 3.11
C LEU A 167 1.53 27.40 2.23
N VAL A 168 1.35 28.72 2.29
CA VAL A 168 0.43 29.45 1.41
C VAL A 168 0.87 29.33 -0.05
N ILE A 169 2.16 29.49 -0.34
CA ILE A 169 2.72 29.32 -1.68
C ILE A 169 2.54 27.88 -2.19
N ALA A 170 2.78 26.88 -1.34
CA ALA A 170 2.62 25.47 -1.70
C ALA A 170 1.15 25.15 -2.00
N ALA A 171 0.23 25.58 -1.14
CA ALA A 171 -1.21 25.41 -1.37
C ALA A 171 -1.64 26.11 -2.67
N TRP A 172 -1.24 27.37 -2.87
CA TRP A 172 -1.52 28.12 -4.09
C TRP A 172 -1.02 27.42 -5.36
N THR A 173 0.20 26.87 -5.31
CA THR A 173 0.83 26.18 -6.45
C THR A 173 -0.05 25.01 -6.92
N PHE A 174 -0.53 24.19 -5.99
CA PHE A 174 -1.37 23.03 -6.33
C PHE A 174 -2.83 23.41 -6.59
N ASP A 175 -3.29 24.54 -6.06
CA ASP A 175 -4.65 25.05 -6.30
C ASP A 175 -4.86 25.45 -7.77
N GLN A 176 -3.77 25.84 -8.46
CA GLN A 176 -3.84 26.16 -9.90
C GLN A 176 -4.19 24.94 -10.77
N ILE A 177 -3.93 23.72 -10.28
CA ILE A 177 -4.22 22.48 -11.02
C ILE A 177 -5.46 21.74 -10.50
N GLY A 178 -6.14 22.24 -9.47
CA GLY A 178 -7.35 21.63 -8.90
C GLY A 178 -7.44 21.76 -7.38
N GLU A 179 -8.25 20.92 -6.74
CA GLU A 179 -8.51 20.97 -5.30
C GLU A 179 -7.30 20.49 -4.48
N VAL A 180 -7.04 21.11 -3.33
CA VAL A 180 -5.89 20.81 -2.48
C VAL A 180 -6.31 20.50 -1.04
N HIS A 181 -5.83 19.38 -0.52
CA HIS A 181 -6.15 18.89 0.83
C HIS A 181 -4.90 18.64 1.66
N ARG A 182 -4.84 19.23 2.85
CA ARG A 182 -3.76 18.95 3.81
C ARG A 182 -4.06 17.68 4.59
N ILE A 183 -3.20 16.67 4.49
CA ILE A 183 -3.37 15.37 5.14
C ILE A 183 -2.20 15.13 6.10
N PRO A 184 -2.43 14.57 7.31
CA PRO A 184 -1.34 14.14 8.18
C PRO A 184 -0.41 13.11 7.51
N GLU A 185 0.90 13.18 7.76
CA GLU A 185 1.87 12.22 7.19
C GLU A 185 1.49 10.76 7.47
N SER A 186 0.92 10.47 8.65
CA SER A 186 0.53 9.12 9.07
C SER A 186 -0.57 8.47 8.22
N SER A 187 -1.45 9.28 7.61
CA SER A 187 -2.49 8.82 6.70
C SER A 187 -2.20 9.12 5.23
N PHE A 188 -1.08 9.79 4.94
CA PHE A 188 -0.77 10.27 3.59
C PHE A 188 -0.72 9.14 2.57
N ASP A 189 -0.05 8.04 2.87
CA ASP A 189 0.14 6.94 1.90
C ASP A 189 -1.19 6.28 1.50
N ILE A 190 -2.08 6.02 2.47
CA ILE A 190 -3.38 5.39 2.17
C ILE A 190 -4.30 6.37 1.43
N CYS A 191 -4.31 7.65 1.80
CA CYS A 191 -5.08 8.66 1.08
C CYS A 191 -4.54 8.87 -0.33
N ALA A 192 -3.21 8.87 -0.52
CA ALA A 192 -2.56 8.97 -1.83
C ALA A 192 -2.90 7.76 -2.72
N VAL A 193 -2.92 6.55 -2.18
CA VAL A 193 -3.36 5.35 -2.90
C VAL A 193 -4.84 5.47 -3.30
N LEU A 194 -5.71 5.91 -2.40
CA LEU A 194 -7.13 6.11 -2.70
C LEU A 194 -7.33 7.10 -3.85
N VAL A 195 -6.73 8.29 -3.76
CA VAL A 195 -6.85 9.33 -4.79
C VAL A 195 -6.19 8.90 -6.11
N GLY A 196 -5.03 8.24 -6.05
CA GLY A 196 -4.30 7.78 -7.23
C GLY A 196 -5.00 6.64 -7.96
N CYS A 197 -5.62 5.70 -7.25
CA CYS A 197 -6.28 4.53 -7.82
C CYS A 197 -7.75 4.77 -8.19
N ALA A 198 -8.41 5.78 -7.60
CA ALA A 198 -9.82 6.05 -7.86
C ALA A 198 -10.12 6.19 -9.36
N GLY A 199 -9.31 6.97 -10.08
CA GLY A 199 -9.48 7.17 -11.53
C GLY A 199 -9.42 5.86 -12.32
N SER A 200 -8.40 5.03 -12.11
CA SER A 200 -8.26 3.76 -12.84
C SER A 200 -9.38 2.76 -12.54
N LEU A 201 -9.84 2.69 -11.27
CA LEU A 201 -10.91 1.79 -10.89
C LEU A 201 -12.27 2.26 -11.44
N LEU A 202 -12.50 3.57 -11.50
CA LEU A 202 -13.72 4.14 -12.09
C LEU A 202 -13.73 3.98 -13.62
N LEU A 203 -12.59 4.12 -14.29
CA LEU A 203 -12.50 3.89 -15.73
C LEU A 203 -12.87 2.44 -16.10
N LEU A 204 -12.45 1.46 -15.29
CA LEU A 204 -12.87 0.06 -15.46
C LEU A 204 -14.40 -0.10 -15.39
N ALA A 205 -15.05 0.62 -14.47
CA ALA A 205 -16.51 0.60 -14.37
C ALA A 205 -17.18 1.29 -15.58
N ILE A 206 -16.62 2.40 -16.07
CA ILE A 206 -17.11 3.08 -17.28
C ILE A 206 -16.97 2.18 -18.51
N ASP A 207 -15.84 1.49 -18.68
CA ASP A 207 -15.65 0.54 -19.77
C ASP A 207 -16.69 -0.59 -19.73
N GLY A 208 -16.96 -1.15 -18.54
CA GLY A 208 -18.01 -2.15 -18.38
C GLY A 208 -19.42 -1.66 -18.77
N LEU A 209 -19.74 -0.38 -18.50
CA LEU A 209 -21.00 0.22 -18.97
C LEU A 209 -21.04 0.38 -20.49
N LEU A 210 -19.92 0.74 -21.12
CA LEU A 210 -19.81 0.83 -22.57
C LEU A 210 -19.88 -0.54 -23.24
N ASP A 211 -19.32 -1.58 -22.63
CA ASP A 211 -19.44 -2.96 -23.10
C ASP A 211 -20.87 -3.48 -23.04
N ALA A 212 -21.62 -3.13 -21.99
CA ALA A 212 -23.05 -3.46 -21.92
C ALA A 212 -23.83 -2.81 -23.08
N ALA A 213 -23.52 -1.56 -23.44
CA ALA A 213 -24.15 -0.90 -24.58
C ALA A 213 -23.83 -1.61 -25.91
N VAL A 214 -22.60 -2.10 -26.09
CA VAL A 214 -22.21 -2.89 -27.27
C VAL A 214 -22.94 -4.22 -27.31
N ALA A 215 -23.08 -4.90 -26.16
CA ALA A 215 -23.83 -6.15 -26.06
C ALA A 215 -25.30 -5.97 -26.46
N GLU A 216 -25.88 -4.80 -26.19
CA GLU A 216 -27.25 -4.41 -26.58
C GLU A 216 -27.34 -3.79 -27.99
N GLY A 217 -26.26 -3.84 -28.78
CA GLY A 217 -26.24 -3.42 -30.18
C GLY A 217 -25.95 -1.94 -30.44
N VAL A 218 -25.50 -1.19 -29.43
CA VAL A 218 -25.16 0.25 -29.54
C VAL A 218 -23.65 0.45 -29.69
N ARG A 219 -23.22 1.30 -30.63
CA ARG A 219 -21.77 1.51 -30.85
C ARG A 219 -21.17 2.38 -29.75
N ARG A 220 -19.97 2.02 -29.27
CA ARG A 220 -19.26 2.76 -28.20
C ARG A 220 -19.22 4.28 -28.41
N PRO A 221 -18.87 4.83 -29.60
CA PRO A 221 -18.79 6.28 -29.79
C PRO A 221 -20.11 7.02 -29.58
N GLU A 222 -21.25 6.35 -29.75
CA GLU A 222 -22.59 6.94 -29.63
C GLU A 222 -22.99 7.15 -28.17
N VAL A 223 -22.50 6.30 -27.25
CA VAL A 223 -22.87 6.33 -25.83
C VAL A 223 -21.78 6.85 -24.91
N GLN A 224 -20.52 6.90 -25.37
CA GLN A 224 -19.38 7.28 -24.55
C GLN A 224 -19.58 8.62 -23.85
N ASN A 225 -19.98 9.66 -24.59
CA ASN A 225 -20.22 10.99 -24.02
C ASN A 225 -21.44 11.00 -23.07
N LEU A 226 -22.47 10.19 -23.34
CA LEU A 226 -23.66 10.11 -22.49
C LEU A 226 -23.33 9.50 -21.13
N VAL A 227 -22.61 8.36 -21.13
CA VAL A 227 -22.20 7.65 -19.91
C VAL A 227 -21.24 8.52 -19.08
N VAL A 228 -20.24 9.12 -19.71
CA VAL A 228 -19.26 9.97 -19.03
C VAL A 228 -19.93 11.21 -18.42
N ASN A 229 -20.78 11.92 -19.16
CA ASN A 229 -21.45 13.12 -18.64
C ASN A 229 -22.44 12.78 -17.51
N SER A 230 -23.15 11.64 -17.60
CA SER A 230 -24.01 11.15 -16.53
C SER A 230 -23.21 10.85 -15.25
N ALA A 231 -22.07 10.17 -15.39
CA ALA A 231 -21.17 9.91 -14.27
C ALA A 231 -20.64 11.20 -13.62
N ILE A 232 -20.20 12.17 -14.44
CA ILE A 232 -19.77 13.49 -13.94
C ILE A 232 -20.89 14.18 -13.16
N GLY A 233 -22.11 14.21 -13.70
CA GLY A 233 -23.27 14.80 -13.03
C GLY A 233 -23.53 14.17 -11.67
N MET A 234 -23.48 12.83 -11.60
CA MET A 234 -23.68 12.11 -10.34
C MET A 234 -22.58 12.38 -9.31
N MET A 235 -21.32 12.41 -9.74
CA MET A 235 -20.20 12.65 -8.82
C MET A 235 -20.21 14.08 -8.26
N LYS A 236 -20.79 15.06 -8.97
CA LYS A 236 -20.99 16.42 -8.44
C LYS A 236 -22.04 16.51 -7.34
N LEU A 237 -22.95 15.55 -7.23
CA LEU A 237 -23.98 15.51 -6.17
C LEU A 237 -23.42 15.00 -4.83
N VAL A 238 -22.33 14.22 -4.85
CA VAL A 238 -21.76 13.62 -3.63
C VAL A 238 -21.24 14.69 -2.64
N PRO A 239 -20.47 15.71 -3.06
CA PRO A 239 -20.06 16.79 -2.16
C PRO A 239 -21.20 17.68 -1.66
N ALA A 240 -22.38 17.65 -2.32
CA ALA A 240 -23.54 18.46 -1.94
C ALA A 240 -24.26 17.96 -0.66
N GLY A 241 -23.74 16.90 -0.03
CA GLY A 241 -24.09 16.50 1.34
C GLY A 241 -24.81 15.16 1.47
N ASP A 242 -25.28 14.56 0.38
CA ASP A 242 -25.87 13.23 0.41
C ASP A 242 -24.80 12.14 0.43
N HIS A 243 -24.91 11.20 1.37
CA HIS A 243 -24.08 9.99 1.37
C HIS A 243 -24.31 9.19 0.06
N PRO A 244 -23.28 8.61 -0.59
CA PRO A 244 -23.44 7.90 -1.86
C PRO A 244 -24.50 6.79 -1.86
N GLY A 245 -24.76 6.18 -0.69
CA GLY A 245 -25.85 5.21 -0.53
C GLY A 245 -27.25 5.82 -0.70
N VAL A 246 -27.45 7.04 -0.19
CA VAL A 246 -28.71 7.79 -0.30
C VAL A 246 -28.94 8.21 -1.75
N LEU A 247 -27.90 8.67 -2.45
CA LEU A 247 -28.01 8.99 -3.88
C LEU A 247 -28.43 7.76 -4.70
N ARG A 248 -27.82 6.59 -4.43
CA ARG A 248 -28.23 5.34 -5.11
C ARG A 248 -29.70 4.98 -4.85
N GLU A 249 -30.18 5.14 -3.62
CA GLU A 249 -31.57 4.89 -3.27
C GLU A 249 -32.52 5.87 -3.98
N LYS A 250 -32.19 7.16 -4.01
CA LYS A 250 -32.97 8.19 -4.72
C LYS A 250 -33.10 7.92 -6.22
N ILE A 251 -32.12 7.25 -6.83
CA ILE A 251 -32.11 6.90 -8.27
C ILE A 251 -32.84 5.58 -8.53
N ALA A 252 -32.82 4.66 -7.56
CA ALA A 252 -33.32 3.30 -7.73
C ALA A 252 -34.80 3.20 -7.35
N SER A 253 -35.69 3.46 -8.33
CA SER A 253 -37.12 3.28 -8.15
C SER A 253 -37.49 1.81 -7.84
N PRO A 254 -38.49 1.55 -6.98
CA PRO A 254 -38.98 0.20 -6.69
C PRO A 254 -39.29 -0.60 -7.96
N GLY A 255 -38.69 -1.78 -8.11
CA GLY A 255 -38.87 -2.68 -9.26
C GLY A 255 -38.20 -2.24 -10.58
N GLY A 256 -37.58 -1.05 -10.62
CA GLY A 256 -36.98 -0.45 -11.81
C GLY A 256 -35.67 -1.11 -12.27
N CYS A 257 -35.16 -0.67 -13.43
CA CYS A 257 -33.92 -1.20 -14.00
C CYS A 257 -32.69 -0.93 -13.11
N SER A 258 -32.60 0.25 -12.49
CA SER A 258 -31.48 0.63 -11.63
C SER A 258 -31.33 -0.29 -10.42
N ILE A 259 -32.44 -0.66 -9.75
CA ILE A 259 -32.35 -1.57 -8.60
C ILE A 259 -31.95 -2.99 -9.01
N ARG A 260 -32.40 -3.47 -10.18
CA ARG A 260 -31.99 -4.78 -10.72
C ARG A 260 -30.49 -4.82 -11.04
N ALA A 261 -29.98 -3.78 -11.71
CA ALA A 261 -28.56 -3.66 -12.01
C ALA A 261 -27.70 -3.61 -10.73
N LEU A 262 -28.14 -2.85 -9.72
CA LEU A 262 -27.46 -2.79 -8.43
C LEU A 262 -27.43 -4.16 -7.73
N LEU A 263 -28.53 -4.92 -7.75
CA LEU A 263 -28.57 -6.26 -7.15
C LEU A 263 -27.59 -7.22 -7.84
N GLU A 264 -27.43 -7.16 -9.16
CA GLU A 264 -26.41 -7.97 -9.85
C GLU A 264 -24.98 -7.57 -9.46
N LEU A 265 -24.68 -6.27 -9.34
CA LEU A 265 -23.37 -5.82 -8.85
C LEU A 265 -23.09 -6.25 -7.39
N GLU A 266 -24.12 -6.33 -6.55
CA GLU A 266 -23.97 -6.85 -5.18
C GLU A 266 -23.73 -8.38 -5.18
N LYS A 267 -24.42 -9.15 -6.03
CA LYS A 267 -24.15 -10.59 -6.21
C LYS A 267 -22.70 -10.85 -6.64
N LEU A 268 -22.18 -10.01 -7.53
CA LEU A 268 -20.79 -10.06 -7.99
C LEU A 268 -19.77 -9.53 -6.96
N GLY A 269 -20.22 -9.06 -5.79
CA GLY A 269 -19.34 -8.61 -4.72
C GLY A 269 -18.53 -7.36 -5.06
N VAL A 270 -19.03 -6.47 -5.92
CA VAL A 270 -18.26 -5.34 -6.48
C VAL A 270 -17.65 -4.44 -5.39
N ARG A 271 -18.35 -4.17 -4.28
CA ARG A 271 -17.79 -3.38 -3.17
C ARG A 271 -16.56 -4.04 -2.54
N SER A 272 -16.59 -5.38 -2.44
CA SER A 272 -15.46 -6.16 -1.96
C SER A 272 -14.29 -6.07 -2.95
N ALA A 273 -14.55 -6.19 -4.24
CA ALA A 273 -13.53 -6.08 -5.28
C ALA A 273 -12.79 -4.73 -5.24
N PHE A 274 -13.52 -3.60 -5.13
CA PHE A 274 -12.91 -2.27 -4.98
C PHE A 274 -12.08 -2.16 -3.69
N THR A 275 -12.58 -2.69 -2.57
CA THR A 275 -11.87 -2.67 -1.29
C THR A 275 -10.57 -3.46 -1.36
N SER A 276 -10.64 -4.71 -1.85
CA SER A 276 -9.49 -5.60 -2.02
C SER A 276 -8.45 -5.01 -2.97
N ALA A 277 -8.87 -4.38 -4.07
CA ALA A 277 -7.96 -3.73 -5.01
C ALA A 277 -7.18 -2.57 -4.36
N ILE A 278 -7.87 -1.74 -3.57
CA ILE A 278 -7.22 -0.64 -2.82
C ILE A 278 -6.28 -1.19 -1.74
N LEU A 279 -6.69 -2.22 -1.00
CA LEU A 279 -5.84 -2.82 0.03
C LEU A 279 -4.59 -3.47 -0.59
N ALA A 280 -4.71 -4.17 -1.71
CA ALA A 280 -3.58 -4.75 -2.43
C ALA A 280 -2.62 -3.65 -2.97
N ALA A 281 -3.16 -2.55 -3.48
CA ALA A 281 -2.36 -1.40 -3.90
C ALA A 281 -1.65 -0.73 -2.69
N ALA A 282 -2.35 -0.64 -1.56
CA ALA A 282 -1.80 -0.12 -0.32
C ALA A 282 -0.73 -1.04 0.27
N GLU A 283 -0.91 -2.37 0.21
CA GLU A 283 0.06 -3.38 0.66
C GLU A 283 1.35 -3.34 -0.16
N LYS A 284 1.25 -3.12 -1.48
CA LYS A 284 2.43 -2.83 -2.32
C LYS A 284 3.15 -1.54 -1.89
N SER A 285 2.41 -0.58 -1.34
CA SER A 285 2.96 0.61 -0.69
C SER A 285 3.45 0.37 0.75
N LYS A 286 3.13 -0.79 1.35
CA LYS A 286 3.23 -1.11 2.77
C LYS A 286 3.69 -2.57 2.98
N ARG A 287 4.91 -2.93 2.55
CA ARG A 287 5.49 -4.24 2.89
C ARG A 287 5.83 -4.30 4.40
N HIS A 288 5.06 -5.05 5.21
CA HIS A 288 5.18 -5.03 6.68
C HIS A 288 5.37 -6.39 7.39
N ILE A 289 5.26 -7.56 6.74
CA ILE A 289 5.31 -8.83 7.50
C ILE A 289 6.70 -9.12 8.09
N GLY A 290 7.76 -8.83 7.34
CA GLY A 290 9.14 -8.92 7.85
C GLY A 290 9.39 -7.95 9.01
N GLN A 291 8.80 -6.75 8.97
CA GLN A 291 8.90 -5.77 10.06
C GLN A 291 8.11 -6.20 11.30
N ALA A 292 6.93 -6.80 11.14
CA ALA A 292 6.17 -7.33 12.27
C ALA A 292 6.91 -8.48 12.97
N ILE A 293 7.50 -9.40 12.19
CA ILE A 293 8.34 -10.48 12.72
C ILE A 293 9.53 -9.91 13.49
N LEU A 294 10.27 -8.98 12.88
CA LEU A 294 11.41 -8.33 13.55
C LEU A 294 10.96 -7.60 14.83
N GLY A 295 9.82 -6.89 14.78
CA GLY A 295 9.23 -6.11 15.89
C GLY A 295 8.98 -6.95 17.12
N SER A 296 8.49 -8.16 16.90
CA SER A 296 8.20 -9.11 17.97
C SER A 296 9.44 -9.85 18.47
N LEU A 297 10.36 -10.20 17.57
CA LEU A 297 11.54 -10.99 17.90
C LEU A 297 12.57 -10.19 18.71
N LEU A 298 12.81 -8.93 18.37
CA LEU A 298 13.92 -8.16 18.93
C LEU A 298 13.92 -8.04 20.47
N PRO A 299 12.77 -7.79 21.13
CA PRO A 299 12.67 -7.80 22.58
C PRO A 299 12.96 -9.18 23.21
N LEU A 300 12.76 -10.27 22.47
CA LEU A 300 13.03 -11.63 22.93
C LEU A 300 14.51 -11.99 22.77
N VAL A 301 15.10 -11.60 21.64
CA VAL A 301 16.52 -11.86 21.33
C VAL A 301 17.46 -11.16 22.31
N SER A 302 17.05 -10.01 22.83
CA SER A 302 17.83 -9.22 23.79
C SER A 302 17.87 -9.83 25.21
N ARG A 303 17.24 -10.99 25.46
CA ARG A 303 17.17 -11.64 26.79
C ARG A 303 18.28 -12.70 26.96
N PRO A 304 18.84 -12.88 28.17
CA PRO A 304 19.95 -13.83 28.42
C PRO A 304 19.66 -15.30 28.09
N ALA A 305 18.38 -15.71 27.99
CA ALA A 305 17.95 -17.07 27.70
C ALA A 305 17.33 -17.23 26.29
N SER A 306 17.63 -16.31 25.37
CA SER A 306 17.11 -16.36 23.99
C SER A 306 17.69 -17.54 23.21
N LEU A 307 16.86 -18.18 22.37
CA LEU A 307 17.29 -19.18 21.39
C LEU A 307 18.08 -18.57 20.22
N VAL A 308 17.93 -17.26 20.01
CA VAL A 308 18.59 -16.51 18.93
C VAL A 308 19.61 -15.56 19.55
N SER A 309 20.82 -15.54 19.02
CA SER A 309 21.91 -14.64 19.45
C SER A 309 22.15 -13.48 18.47
N ASN A 310 21.80 -13.65 17.19
CA ASN A 310 21.96 -12.65 16.15
C ASN A 310 20.93 -12.86 15.02
N ILE A 311 20.46 -11.77 14.41
CA ILE A 311 19.53 -11.78 13.27
C ILE A 311 20.20 -11.09 12.08
N ASN A 312 20.39 -11.85 10.99
CA ASN A 312 20.84 -11.29 9.71
C ASN A 312 19.61 -10.95 8.85
N VAL A 313 19.46 -9.69 8.45
CA VAL A 313 18.36 -9.24 7.58
C VAL A 313 18.95 -8.82 6.23
N ALA A 314 18.67 -9.60 5.19
CA ALA A 314 19.11 -9.32 3.83
C ALA A 314 17.99 -8.69 3.00
N VAL A 315 18.32 -7.62 2.27
CA VAL A 315 17.39 -6.93 1.36
C VAL A 315 18.07 -6.64 0.03
N ASN A 316 17.31 -6.72 -1.05
CA ASN A 316 17.80 -6.53 -2.43
C ASN A 316 17.57 -5.12 -2.96
N ASP A 317 17.08 -4.21 -2.12
CA ASP A 317 16.83 -2.83 -2.52
C ASP A 317 17.25 -1.86 -1.43
N GLU A 318 17.91 -0.79 -1.87
CA GLU A 318 18.50 0.22 -1.01
C GLU A 318 17.45 1.01 -0.23
N LYS A 319 16.19 1.06 -0.72
CA LYS A 319 15.09 1.74 -0.03
C LYS A 319 14.71 0.96 1.24
N SER A 320 14.50 -0.34 1.13
CA SER A 320 14.19 -1.23 2.26
C SER A 320 15.35 -1.28 3.25
N TYR A 321 16.60 -1.34 2.78
CA TYR A 321 17.79 -1.31 3.63
C TYR A 321 17.84 -0.05 4.49
N ASN A 322 17.71 1.12 3.84
CA ASN A 322 17.72 2.40 4.54
C ASN A 322 16.49 2.60 5.43
N GLN A 323 15.33 2.02 5.09
CA GLN A 323 14.16 2.04 5.96
C GLN A 323 14.41 1.25 7.24
N LEU A 324 14.91 0.02 7.14
CA LEU A 324 15.23 -0.84 8.28
C LEU A 324 16.37 -0.26 9.14
N ARG A 325 17.34 0.43 8.53
CA ARG A 325 18.43 1.11 9.26
C ARG A 325 17.96 2.39 9.99
N LYS A 326 16.84 2.99 9.60
CA LYS A 326 16.26 4.15 10.32
C LYS A 326 15.50 3.74 11.57
N ASP A 327 15.03 2.50 11.62
CA ASP A 327 14.40 1.92 12.79
C ASP A 327 15.47 1.72 13.87
N SER A 328 15.46 2.59 14.88
CA SER A 328 16.45 2.64 15.96
C SER A 328 16.57 1.32 16.74
N TRP A 329 15.53 0.50 16.70
CA TRP A 329 15.44 -0.82 17.31
C TRP A 329 16.09 -1.94 16.46
N LEU A 330 16.31 -1.72 15.15
CA LEU A 330 16.97 -2.64 14.22
C LEU A 330 18.47 -2.35 14.00
N SER A 331 18.96 -1.22 14.53
CA SER A 331 20.30 -0.70 14.27
C SER A 331 21.33 -0.98 15.36
N ALA A 332 20.92 -1.71 16.41
CA ALA A 332 21.77 -2.13 17.51
C ALA A 332 21.89 -3.67 17.54
N PRO A 333 22.97 -4.23 18.12
CA PRO A 333 23.03 -5.66 18.39
C PRO A 333 21.74 -6.10 19.10
N PRO A 334 21.13 -7.21 18.68
CA PRO A 334 21.72 -8.31 17.90
C PRO A 334 21.27 -8.38 16.42
N VAL A 335 21.17 -7.28 15.68
CA VAL A 335 20.77 -7.29 14.25
C VAL A 335 21.88 -6.83 13.32
N THR A 336 22.08 -7.57 12.22
CA THR A 336 23.00 -7.21 11.13
C THR A 336 22.24 -7.09 9.81
N LEU A 337 22.34 -5.94 9.14
CA LEU A 337 21.67 -5.66 7.87
C LEU A 337 22.61 -5.88 6.67
N PHE A 338 22.14 -6.59 5.64
CA PHE A 338 22.87 -6.86 4.40
C PHE A 338 22.12 -6.29 3.19
N LEU A 339 22.80 -5.50 2.35
CA LEU A 339 22.26 -4.97 1.10
C LEU A 339 22.84 -5.75 -0.08
N ASN A 340 21.99 -6.38 -0.90
CA ASN A 340 22.40 -7.17 -2.08
C ASN A 340 23.43 -8.27 -1.76
N GLN A 341 23.42 -8.78 -0.54
CA GLN A 341 24.42 -9.72 -0.02
C GLN A 341 23.74 -10.94 0.64
N ASN A 342 22.73 -11.50 -0.03
CA ASN A 342 21.93 -12.61 0.51
C ASN A 342 22.80 -13.82 0.89
N ILE A 343 23.77 -14.18 0.06
CA ILE A 343 24.68 -15.32 0.31
C ILE A 343 25.50 -15.08 1.59
N GLN A 344 25.98 -13.86 1.82
CA GLN A 344 26.76 -13.52 3.01
C GLN A 344 25.90 -13.57 4.27
N ALA A 345 24.66 -13.09 4.19
CA ALA A 345 23.70 -13.16 5.29
C ALA A 345 23.37 -14.61 5.67
N VAL A 346 23.24 -15.50 4.68
CA VAL A 346 22.99 -16.93 4.87
C VAL A 346 24.19 -17.65 5.47
N LYS A 347 25.41 -17.41 4.98
CA LYS A 347 26.64 -18.06 5.47
C LYS A 347 26.83 -17.88 6.98
N ASN A 348 26.46 -16.71 7.49
CA ASN A 348 26.59 -16.32 8.90
C ASN A 348 25.34 -16.63 9.75
N ALA A 349 24.46 -17.53 9.29
CA ALA A 349 23.24 -17.91 10.01
C ALA A 349 23.18 -19.43 10.21
N ASP A 350 22.50 -19.88 11.27
CA ASP A 350 22.22 -21.31 11.52
C ASP A 350 20.86 -21.74 10.94
N ALA A 351 19.94 -20.80 10.80
CA ALA A 351 18.65 -20.97 10.15
C ALA A 351 18.30 -19.75 9.28
N VAL A 352 17.52 -19.96 8.23
CA VAL A 352 17.15 -18.95 7.24
C VAL A 352 15.64 -18.88 7.09
N LEU A 353 15.11 -17.66 7.16
CA LEU A 353 13.70 -17.36 6.93
C LEU A 353 13.51 -16.79 5.52
N PHE A 354 12.84 -17.51 4.63
CA PHE A 354 12.47 -16.99 3.32
C PHE A 354 11.22 -16.12 3.42
N ALA A 355 11.41 -14.80 3.31
CA ALA A 355 10.37 -13.78 3.43
C ALA A 355 10.37 -12.83 2.23
N PHE A 356 10.35 -13.38 1.01
CA PHE A 356 10.31 -12.64 -0.25
C PHE A 356 9.11 -13.05 -1.10
N PRO A 357 8.76 -12.32 -2.17
CA PRO A 357 7.65 -12.70 -3.05
C PRO A 357 7.88 -14.07 -3.72
N PRO A 358 6.85 -14.93 -3.86
CA PRO A 358 7.00 -16.27 -4.44
C PRO A 358 7.59 -16.27 -5.86
N ASP A 359 7.28 -15.25 -6.67
CA ASP A 359 7.82 -15.07 -8.03
C ASP A 359 9.35 -14.83 -8.07
N LYS A 360 9.98 -14.61 -6.90
CA LYS A 360 11.42 -14.42 -6.75
C LYS A 360 12.17 -15.67 -6.28
N VAL A 361 11.47 -16.81 -6.11
CA VAL A 361 12.10 -18.04 -5.61
C VAL A 361 13.28 -18.50 -6.47
N HIS A 362 13.14 -18.50 -7.80
CA HIS A 362 14.21 -18.89 -8.71
C HIS A 362 15.35 -17.86 -8.77
N ASP A 363 15.02 -16.56 -8.74
CA ASP A 363 16.02 -15.48 -8.73
C ASP A 363 16.92 -15.55 -7.47
N VAL A 364 16.31 -15.81 -6.31
CA VAL A 364 17.01 -15.78 -5.01
C VAL A 364 17.75 -17.09 -4.74
N ILE A 365 17.08 -18.24 -4.89
CA ILE A 365 17.67 -19.55 -4.57
C ILE A 365 18.58 -20.03 -5.72
N GLY A 366 18.29 -19.65 -6.96
CA GLY A 366 19.11 -19.99 -8.14
C GLY A 366 20.40 -19.16 -8.27
N ALA A 367 20.61 -18.15 -7.42
CA ALA A 367 21.84 -17.36 -7.44
C ALA A 367 23.08 -18.25 -7.18
N THR A 368 24.13 -18.04 -7.98
CA THR A 368 25.38 -18.80 -7.88
C THR A 368 25.96 -18.74 -6.47
N GLY A 369 26.19 -19.88 -5.83
CA GLY A 369 26.72 -19.95 -4.45
C GLY A 369 25.65 -19.97 -3.35
N MET A 370 24.36 -19.76 -3.67
CA MET A 370 23.29 -19.75 -2.67
C MET A 370 22.96 -21.15 -2.16
N LYS A 371 22.87 -22.14 -3.06
CA LYS A 371 22.58 -23.53 -2.68
C LYS A 371 23.65 -24.09 -1.75
N GLU A 372 24.92 -23.81 -2.05
CA GLU A 372 26.06 -24.17 -1.22
C GLU A 372 26.04 -23.46 0.13
N ALA A 373 25.66 -22.18 0.17
CA ALA A 373 25.55 -21.43 1.43
C ALA A 373 24.40 -21.92 2.32
N LEU A 374 23.33 -22.42 1.72
CA LEU A 374 22.18 -23.01 2.41
C LEU A 374 22.45 -24.42 2.94
N GLN A 375 23.57 -25.05 2.57
CA GLN A 375 23.91 -26.38 3.10
C GLN A 375 24.02 -26.36 4.63
N HIS A 376 23.38 -27.34 5.26
CA HIS A 376 23.31 -27.58 6.69
C HIS A 376 22.55 -26.51 7.49
N LYS A 377 21.64 -25.75 6.86
CA LYS A 377 20.87 -24.68 7.51
C LYS A 377 19.41 -25.09 7.75
N GLY A 378 18.83 -24.66 8.87
CA GLY A 378 17.38 -24.80 9.08
C GLY A 378 16.62 -23.84 8.16
N ILE A 379 15.75 -24.32 7.27
CA ILE A 379 14.99 -23.46 6.35
C ILE A 379 13.55 -23.31 6.82
N ILE A 380 13.12 -22.06 7.03
CA ILE A 380 11.74 -21.69 7.32
C ILE A 380 11.21 -20.85 6.15
N SER A 381 10.18 -21.33 5.45
CA SER A 381 9.60 -20.65 4.28
C SER A 381 8.28 -19.97 4.59
N LEU A 382 8.19 -18.67 4.32
CA LEU A 382 6.94 -17.89 4.34
C LEU A 382 6.35 -17.67 2.96
N LEU A 383 6.88 -18.35 1.95
CA LEU A 383 6.49 -18.17 0.56
C LEU A 383 5.09 -18.77 0.36
N ALA A 384 4.11 -17.91 0.15
CA ALA A 384 2.77 -18.33 -0.21
C ALA A 384 2.80 -19.02 -1.57
N ARG A 385 2.01 -20.09 -1.76
CA ARG A 385 1.94 -20.81 -3.04
C ARG A 385 3.31 -21.33 -3.51
N THR A 386 4.15 -21.80 -2.59
CA THR A 386 5.38 -22.52 -2.94
C THR A 386 5.42 -23.79 -2.09
N PRO A 387 4.91 -24.93 -2.61
CA PRO A 387 4.86 -26.18 -1.86
C PRO A 387 6.25 -26.65 -1.41
N ARG A 388 6.27 -27.45 -0.35
CA ARG A 388 7.53 -27.97 0.22
C ARG A 388 8.34 -28.76 -0.81
N ASP A 389 7.67 -29.58 -1.62
CA ASP A 389 8.34 -30.43 -2.61
C ASP A 389 8.98 -29.62 -3.74
N GLU A 390 8.38 -28.49 -4.12
CA GLU A 390 8.98 -27.56 -5.07
C GLU A 390 10.23 -26.90 -4.47
N LEU A 391 10.16 -26.42 -3.22
CA LEU A 391 11.33 -25.88 -2.54
C LEU A 391 12.45 -26.91 -2.45
N ARG A 392 12.12 -28.17 -2.12
CA ARG A 392 13.08 -29.27 -2.13
C ARG A 392 13.69 -29.50 -3.50
N HIS A 393 12.89 -29.44 -4.56
CA HIS A 393 13.37 -29.59 -5.94
C HIS A 393 14.32 -28.45 -6.33
N ILE A 394 13.96 -27.20 -6.02
CA ILE A 394 14.80 -26.03 -6.29
C ILE A 394 16.10 -26.09 -5.49
N LEU A 395 16.05 -26.54 -4.23
CA LEU A 395 17.22 -26.63 -3.34
C LEU A 395 18.13 -27.84 -3.64
N ALA A 396 17.68 -28.83 -4.40
CA ALA A 396 18.49 -29.99 -4.70
C ALA A 396 19.78 -29.60 -5.45
N THR A 397 20.92 -30.05 -4.92
CA THR A 397 22.23 -30.06 -5.59
C THR A 397 22.46 -31.44 -6.20
N GLY A 398 23.10 -31.51 -7.37
CA GLY A 398 23.41 -32.78 -8.04
C GLY A 398 24.16 -33.75 -7.12
N GLU A 399 23.72 -35.02 -7.16
CA GLU A 399 24.29 -36.20 -6.49
C GLU A 399 24.72 -36.07 -5.01
N GLY A 400 23.75 -36.29 -4.10
CA GLY A 400 23.99 -36.94 -2.82
C GLY A 400 24.27 -36.05 -1.60
N LYS A 401 23.22 -35.88 -0.76
CA LYS A 401 23.16 -35.21 0.57
C LYS A 401 23.11 -33.67 0.47
N THR A 402 22.14 -32.95 1.06
CA THR A 402 21.32 -33.17 2.26
C THR A 402 19.81 -32.91 2.04
N LYS A 403 18.96 -33.81 2.56
CA LYS A 403 17.52 -33.60 2.78
C LYS A 403 17.31 -32.68 3.99
N GLU A 404 17.62 -31.40 3.87
CA GLU A 404 17.18 -30.44 4.90
C GLU A 404 15.68 -30.24 4.75
N ASP A 405 14.90 -30.54 5.80
CA ASP A 405 13.46 -30.37 5.69
C ASP A 405 13.09 -28.90 5.84
N VAL A 406 12.53 -28.36 4.77
CA VAL A 406 11.95 -27.03 4.74
C VAL A 406 10.70 -27.03 5.62
N VAL A 407 10.69 -26.17 6.63
CA VAL A 407 9.51 -25.90 7.45
C VAL A 407 8.72 -24.79 6.77
N ARG A 408 7.45 -25.03 6.42
CA ARG A 408 6.58 -23.95 5.93
C ARG A 408 5.89 -23.30 7.12
N ALA A 409 5.88 -21.98 7.14
CA ALA A 409 5.16 -21.19 8.11
C ALA A 409 4.32 -20.13 7.39
N MET A 410 3.09 -19.91 7.85
CA MET A 410 2.19 -18.92 7.26
C MET A 410 1.53 -18.11 8.36
N PRO A 411 2.15 -17.01 8.81
CA PRO A 411 1.52 -16.07 9.74
C PRO A 411 0.38 -15.33 9.04
N THR A 412 -0.66 -14.99 9.79
CA THR A 412 -1.78 -14.19 9.30
C THR A 412 -1.52 -12.70 9.51
N ILE A 413 -2.38 -11.86 8.91
CA ILE A 413 -2.29 -10.39 9.05
C ILE A 413 -2.38 -9.91 10.52
N GLY A 414 -2.92 -10.73 11.42
CA GLY A 414 -2.95 -10.49 12.88
C GLY A 414 -1.56 -10.43 13.54
N ALA A 415 -0.49 -10.79 12.83
CA ALA A 415 0.89 -10.66 13.32
C ALA A 415 1.26 -9.22 13.73
N ALA A 416 0.69 -8.21 13.06
CA ALA A 416 0.93 -6.80 13.41
C ALA A 416 0.33 -6.41 14.77
N THR A 417 -0.58 -7.22 15.32
CA THR A 417 -1.24 -6.98 16.61
C THR A 417 -0.97 -8.10 17.62
N PHE A 418 0.03 -8.96 17.37
CA PHE A 418 0.38 -10.12 18.21
C PHE A 418 -0.76 -11.15 18.39
N GLU A 419 -1.69 -11.20 17.43
CA GLU A 419 -2.87 -12.08 17.43
C GLU A 419 -2.90 -12.96 16.15
N SER A 420 -1.72 -13.29 15.61
CA SER A 420 -1.59 -14.16 14.44
C SER A 420 -2.05 -15.58 14.76
N ALA A 421 -2.90 -16.16 13.92
CA ALA A 421 -2.99 -17.61 13.78
C ALA A 421 -1.93 -18.06 12.76
N THR A 422 -0.77 -18.54 13.23
CA THR A 422 0.31 -18.95 12.33
C THR A 422 0.24 -20.45 12.07
N LEU A 423 0.09 -20.83 10.80
CA LEU A 423 0.18 -22.23 10.39
C LEU A 423 1.65 -22.64 10.31
N LEU A 424 1.98 -23.82 10.82
CA LEU A 424 3.34 -24.36 10.82
C LEU A 424 3.29 -25.83 10.42
N THR A 425 4.11 -26.24 9.44
CA THR A 425 4.16 -27.66 9.06
C THR A 425 4.83 -28.52 10.13
N ASP A 426 4.33 -29.73 10.32
CA ASP A 426 5.00 -30.74 11.16
C ASP A 426 6.41 -31.11 10.66
N ALA A 427 7.25 -31.53 11.62
CA ALA A 427 8.61 -32.01 11.36
C ALA A 427 8.56 -33.42 10.72
N PRO A 428 9.10 -33.60 9.52
CA PRO A 428 9.18 -34.92 8.91
C PRO A 428 10.38 -35.75 9.39
N SER A 429 11.32 -35.19 10.17
CA SER A 429 12.46 -35.90 10.75
C SER A 429 13.00 -35.25 12.05
N ARG A 430 13.81 -36.00 12.84
CA ARG A 430 14.43 -35.48 14.08
C ARG A 430 15.35 -34.27 13.88
N ALA A 431 15.99 -34.15 12.71
CA ALA A 431 16.84 -33.00 12.40
C ALA A 431 16.03 -31.72 12.20
N THR A 432 14.75 -31.85 11.85
CA THR A 432 13.84 -30.73 11.61
C THR A 432 12.92 -30.41 12.76
N ASP A 433 12.94 -31.23 13.81
CA ASP A 433 12.38 -30.88 15.12
C ASP A 433 12.97 -29.55 15.63
N ALA A 434 14.29 -29.36 15.55
CA ALA A 434 14.93 -28.10 16.00
C ALA A 434 14.47 -26.87 15.19
N THR A 435 14.34 -26.98 13.87
CA THR A 435 13.87 -25.90 13.00
C THR A 435 12.39 -25.61 13.22
N VAL A 436 11.58 -26.64 13.44
CA VAL A 436 10.15 -26.48 13.77
C VAL A 436 9.97 -25.83 15.14
N GLU A 437 10.75 -26.21 16.16
CA GLU A 437 10.70 -25.55 17.47
C GLU A 437 11.17 -24.10 17.39
N LEU A 438 12.22 -23.80 16.60
CA LEU A 438 12.65 -22.42 16.34
C LEU A 438 11.54 -21.61 15.67
N ALA A 439 10.91 -22.17 14.63
CA ALA A 439 9.80 -21.52 13.95
C ALA A 439 8.60 -21.31 14.88
N ALA A 440 8.24 -22.32 15.69
CA ALA A 440 7.18 -22.22 16.68
C ALA A 440 7.48 -21.14 17.72
N TRP A 441 8.72 -21.03 18.18
CA TRP A 441 9.15 -19.96 19.08
C TRP A 441 9.04 -18.57 18.43
N ILE A 442 9.52 -18.43 17.18
CA ILE A 442 9.44 -17.18 16.42
C ILE A 442 7.98 -16.74 16.27
N PHE A 443 7.13 -17.61 15.73
CA PHE A 443 5.74 -17.26 15.40
C PHE A 443 4.81 -17.26 16.62
N GLY A 444 5.19 -17.96 17.70
CA GLY A 444 4.52 -17.90 18.99
C GLY A 444 4.59 -16.52 19.64
N SER A 445 5.61 -15.73 19.31
CA SER A 445 5.68 -14.33 19.73
C SER A 445 4.66 -13.43 19.02
N LEU A 446 4.19 -13.85 17.84
CA LEU A 446 3.24 -13.10 17.01
C LEU A 446 1.78 -13.51 17.22
N GLY A 447 1.53 -14.54 18.02
CA GLY A 447 0.21 -15.10 18.28
C GLY A 447 0.27 -16.63 18.47
N LYS A 448 -0.82 -17.33 18.17
CA LYS A 448 -0.93 -18.78 18.35
C LYS A 448 -0.40 -19.54 17.12
N VAL A 449 0.42 -20.54 17.36
CA VAL A 449 0.94 -21.45 16.32
C VAL A 449 0.07 -22.69 16.23
N PHE A 450 -0.32 -23.07 15.02
CA PHE A 450 -1.09 -24.27 14.72
C PHE A 450 -0.23 -25.19 13.86
N ARG A 451 0.12 -26.36 14.43
CA ARG A 451 0.83 -27.41 13.68
C ARG A 451 -0.13 -28.13 12.76
N VAL A 452 0.23 -28.23 11.48
CA VAL A 452 -0.63 -28.79 10.43
C VAL A 452 0.17 -29.68 9.50
N SER A 453 -0.49 -30.68 8.92
CA SER A 453 0.13 -31.51 7.88
C SER A 453 0.30 -30.71 6.58
N ASP A 454 1.33 -31.07 5.80
CA ASP A 454 1.61 -30.40 4.51
C ASP A 454 0.42 -30.51 3.54
N VAL A 455 -0.29 -31.65 3.58
CA VAL A 455 -1.48 -31.94 2.76
C VAL A 455 -2.60 -30.93 2.99
N HIS A 456 -2.72 -30.37 4.20
CA HIS A 456 -3.76 -29.41 4.55
C HIS A 456 -3.26 -27.96 4.59
N PHE A 457 -1.96 -27.73 4.43
CA PHE A 457 -1.33 -26.43 4.66
C PHE A 457 -1.93 -25.32 3.79
N ASP A 458 -2.06 -25.57 2.48
CA ASP A 458 -2.57 -24.57 1.53
C ASP A 458 -4.07 -24.34 1.70
N SER A 459 -4.85 -25.38 1.97
CA SER A 459 -6.29 -25.25 2.27
C SER A 459 -6.52 -24.44 3.55
N LEU A 460 -5.77 -24.73 4.62
CA LEU A 460 -5.86 -23.98 5.88
C LEU A 460 -5.35 -22.55 5.73
N THR A 461 -4.38 -22.31 4.85
CA THR A 461 -3.94 -20.96 4.46
C THR A 461 -5.09 -20.19 3.81
N GLY A 462 -5.80 -20.81 2.85
CA GLY A 462 -6.99 -20.24 2.24
C GLY A 462 -8.11 -19.96 3.26
N ILE A 463 -8.39 -20.90 4.16
CA ILE A 463 -9.41 -20.76 5.22
C ILE A 463 -9.07 -19.60 6.16
N SER A 464 -7.81 -19.49 6.62
CA SER A 464 -7.41 -18.42 7.53
C SER A 464 -7.48 -17.03 6.86
N ALA A 465 -7.11 -16.95 5.58
CA ALA A 465 -7.25 -15.72 4.79
C ALA A 465 -8.73 -15.33 4.62
N ALA A 466 -9.58 -16.29 4.24
CA ALA A 466 -11.02 -16.08 4.10
C ALA A 466 -11.69 -15.67 5.43
N SER A 467 -11.25 -16.24 6.55
CA SER A 467 -11.77 -15.91 7.89
C SER A 467 -11.49 -14.46 8.28
N ASN A 468 -10.28 -13.97 8.01
CA ASN A 468 -9.93 -12.56 8.22
C ASN A 468 -10.76 -11.63 7.33
N ALA A 469 -10.92 -12.00 6.05
CA ALA A 469 -11.74 -11.24 5.11
C ALA A 469 -13.21 -11.19 5.55
N LEU A 470 -13.76 -12.31 6.04
CA LEU A 470 -15.12 -12.40 6.57
C LEU A 470 -15.33 -11.43 7.73
N ALA A 471 -14.43 -11.42 8.73
CA ALA A 471 -14.55 -10.53 9.87
C ALA A 471 -14.57 -9.04 9.44
N VAL A 472 -13.69 -8.67 8.50
CA VAL A 472 -13.65 -7.29 7.96
C VAL A 472 -14.95 -6.94 7.23
N VAL A 473 -15.41 -7.81 6.33
CA VAL A 473 -16.65 -7.58 5.56
C VAL A 473 -17.85 -7.51 6.49
N ALA A 474 -17.95 -8.39 7.49
CA ALA A 474 -19.03 -8.39 8.47
C ALA A 474 -19.09 -7.07 9.24
N VAL A 475 -17.96 -6.61 9.80
CA VAL A 475 -17.88 -5.32 10.52
C VAL A 475 -18.30 -4.16 9.60
N GLN A 476 -17.84 -4.16 8.36
CA GLN A 476 -18.21 -3.13 7.39
C GLN A 476 -19.71 -3.11 7.06
N GLN A 477 -20.34 -4.28 6.90
CA GLN A 477 -21.76 -4.38 6.61
C GLN A 477 -22.60 -3.96 7.81
N ILE A 478 -22.25 -4.41 9.01
CA ILE A 478 -22.94 -4.01 10.24
C ILE A 478 -22.82 -2.49 10.46
N ALA A 479 -21.62 -1.92 10.30
CA ALA A 479 -21.41 -0.48 10.40
C ALA A 479 -22.24 0.31 9.37
N ARG A 480 -22.47 -0.26 8.18
CA ARG A 480 -23.29 0.36 7.14
C ARG A 480 -24.78 0.33 7.49
N ILE A 481 -25.29 -0.80 7.98
CA ILE A 481 -26.68 -0.94 8.41
C ILE A 481 -26.96 -0.06 9.64
N ALA A 482 -26.03 -0.02 10.59
CA ALA A 482 -26.13 0.86 11.74
C ALA A 482 -26.14 2.34 11.33
N ALA A 483 -25.32 2.73 10.34
CA ALA A 483 -25.35 4.07 9.77
C ALA A 483 -26.69 4.41 9.09
N SER A 484 -27.35 3.46 8.41
CA SER A 484 -28.70 3.69 7.86
C SER A 484 -29.79 3.82 8.93
N LYS A 485 -29.48 3.42 10.17
CA LYS A 485 -30.31 3.63 11.37
C LYS A 485 -29.89 4.86 12.17
N GLY A 486 -28.97 5.68 11.66
CA GLY A 486 -28.51 6.92 12.30
C GLY A 486 -27.36 6.75 13.31
N VAL A 487 -26.76 5.57 13.43
CA VAL A 487 -25.66 5.33 14.37
C VAL A 487 -24.30 5.62 13.70
N PRO A 488 -23.45 6.52 14.27
CA PRO A 488 -22.18 6.89 13.67
C PRO A 488 -21.19 5.72 13.55
N ARG A 489 -20.53 5.60 12.38
CA ARG A 489 -19.62 4.48 12.07
C ARG A 489 -18.42 4.38 13.03
N ASP A 490 -17.89 5.51 13.48
CA ASP A 490 -16.77 5.57 14.44
C ASP A 490 -17.14 5.01 15.82
N LYS A 491 -18.44 4.98 16.16
CA LYS A 491 -18.96 4.33 17.37
C LYS A 491 -19.27 2.86 17.12
N VAL A 492 -19.81 2.52 15.95
CA VAL A 492 -20.23 1.15 15.63
C VAL A 492 -19.05 0.21 15.46
N ILE A 493 -18.00 0.64 14.75
CA ILE A 493 -16.85 -0.24 14.43
C ILE A 493 -16.21 -0.80 15.73
N PRO A 494 -15.82 0.01 16.73
CA PRO A 494 -15.25 -0.51 17.97
C PRO A 494 -16.20 -1.48 18.71
N ILE A 495 -17.50 -1.17 18.76
CA ILE A 495 -18.50 -2.00 19.45
C ILE A 495 -18.61 -3.37 18.76
N VAL A 496 -18.81 -3.39 17.45
CA VAL A 496 -18.97 -4.63 16.67
C VAL A 496 -17.68 -5.45 16.71
N SER A 497 -16.52 -4.81 16.54
CA SER A 497 -15.22 -5.49 16.66
C SER A 497 -15.02 -6.10 18.04
N GLN A 498 -15.43 -5.42 19.11
CA GLN A 498 -15.34 -5.98 20.46
C GLN A 498 -16.32 -7.14 20.69
N CYS A 499 -17.54 -7.06 20.16
CA CYS A 499 -18.50 -8.17 20.21
C CYS A 499 -17.97 -9.41 19.49
N ILE A 500 -17.46 -9.24 18.27
CA ILE A 500 -16.85 -10.34 17.49
C ILE A 500 -15.66 -10.92 18.25
N ARG A 501 -14.76 -10.07 18.78
CA ARG A 501 -13.60 -10.53 19.57
C ARG A 501 -14.03 -11.32 20.80
N GLY A 502 -15.06 -10.86 21.51
CA GLY A 502 -15.60 -11.56 22.69
C GLY A 502 -16.14 -12.94 22.34
N THR A 503 -16.99 -13.04 21.31
CA THR A 503 -17.54 -14.31 20.85
C THR A 503 -16.46 -15.26 20.35
N VAL A 504 -15.49 -14.77 19.57
CA VAL A 504 -14.35 -15.58 19.11
C VAL A 504 -13.48 -16.02 20.28
N GLY A 505 -13.26 -15.17 21.29
CA GLY A 505 -12.54 -15.54 22.51
C GLY A 505 -13.19 -16.69 23.28
N MET A 506 -14.54 -16.74 23.29
CA MET A 506 -15.29 -17.87 23.85
C MET A 506 -15.11 -19.15 23.03
N LEU A 507 -15.15 -19.06 21.68
CA LEU A 507 -14.90 -20.21 20.80
C LEU A 507 -13.46 -20.74 20.94
N LEU A 508 -12.49 -19.85 21.13
CA LEU A 508 -11.09 -20.22 21.40
C LEU A 508 -10.90 -20.90 22.77
N SER A 509 -11.89 -20.82 23.66
CA SER A 509 -11.93 -21.51 24.96
C SER A 509 -12.61 -22.89 24.88
N GLU A 510 -12.61 -23.50 23.68
CA GLU A 510 -13.12 -24.85 23.40
C GLU A 510 -14.64 -25.04 23.60
N ILE A 511 -15.41 -23.95 23.48
CA ILE A 511 -16.87 -24.03 23.39
C ILE A 511 -17.26 -24.32 21.94
N GLU A 512 -17.94 -25.44 21.71
CA GLU A 512 -18.47 -25.80 20.39
C GLU A 512 -19.40 -24.70 19.83
N PRO A 513 -19.29 -24.32 18.54
CA PRO A 513 -20.10 -23.26 17.93
C PRO A 513 -21.60 -23.44 18.12
N GLU A 514 -22.11 -24.67 18.00
CA GLU A 514 -23.54 -24.98 18.16
C GLU A 514 -24.01 -24.74 19.59
N ASN A 515 -23.16 -25.01 20.58
CA ASN A 515 -23.47 -24.79 21.98
C ASN A 515 -23.46 -23.28 22.32
N LEU A 516 -22.52 -22.53 21.76
CA LEU A 516 -22.49 -21.08 21.90
C LEU A 516 -23.69 -20.41 21.22
N GLN A 517 -24.08 -20.89 20.04
CA GLN A 517 -25.26 -20.39 19.34
C GLN A 517 -26.54 -20.62 20.16
N ARG A 518 -26.70 -21.81 20.75
CA ARG A 518 -27.84 -22.14 21.63
C ARG A 518 -27.87 -21.30 22.89
N SER A 519 -26.72 -21.02 23.49
CA SER A 519 -26.66 -20.21 24.73
C SER A 519 -26.94 -18.72 24.48
N LEU A 520 -26.66 -18.21 23.27
CA LEU A 520 -26.92 -16.83 22.88
C LEU A 520 -28.35 -16.58 22.35
N SER A 521 -29.13 -17.64 22.10
CA SER A 521 -30.41 -17.56 21.39
C SER A 521 -31.53 -18.21 22.19
N THR A 522 -32.37 -17.39 22.83
CA THR A 522 -33.66 -17.83 23.37
C THR A 522 -34.78 -17.59 22.35
N PRO A 523 -35.87 -18.39 22.36
CA PRO A 523 -37.01 -18.18 21.46
C PRO A 523 -37.57 -16.74 21.56
N GLY A 524 -37.70 -16.07 20.42
CA GLY A 524 -38.14 -14.68 20.27
C GLY A 524 -37.05 -13.62 20.50
N SER A 525 -35.81 -14.01 20.81
CA SER A 525 -34.73 -13.06 21.10
C SER A 525 -34.22 -12.32 19.85
N ILE A 526 -33.63 -11.14 20.07
CA ILE A 526 -32.96 -10.36 19.01
C ILE A 526 -31.84 -11.16 18.34
N THR A 527 -31.16 -12.04 19.07
CA THR A 527 -30.10 -12.91 18.54
C THR A 527 -30.66 -14.00 17.65
N GLU A 528 -31.77 -14.65 18.06
CA GLU A 528 -32.43 -15.68 17.25
C GLU A 528 -32.96 -15.08 15.94
N GLN A 529 -33.55 -13.88 15.98
CA GLN A 529 -34.00 -13.18 14.78
C GLN A 529 -32.83 -12.89 13.81
N ALA A 530 -31.68 -12.48 14.34
CA ALA A 530 -30.48 -12.26 13.53
C ALA A 530 -29.98 -13.55 12.88
N ILE A 531 -29.91 -14.65 13.63
CA ILE A 531 -29.50 -15.97 13.13
C ILE A 531 -30.47 -16.47 12.07
N SER A 532 -31.77 -16.37 12.32
CA SER A 532 -32.81 -16.75 11.34
C SER A 532 -32.64 -15.94 10.05
N GLY A 533 -32.35 -14.64 10.15
CA GLY A 533 -32.02 -13.80 9.00
C GLY A 533 -30.83 -14.30 8.20
N PHE A 534 -29.76 -14.78 8.84
CA PHE A 534 -28.61 -15.36 8.15
C PHE A 534 -28.93 -16.68 7.44
N VAL A 535 -29.77 -17.53 8.05
CA VAL A 535 -30.22 -18.78 7.44
C VAL A 535 -31.09 -18.51 6.21
N HIS A 536 -32.09 -17.64 6.33
CA HIS A 536 -32.95 -17.25 5.21
C HIS A 536 -32.16 -16.56 4.09
N GLY A 537 -31.14 -15.78 4.45
CA GLY A 537 -30.22 -15.11 3.51
C GLY A 537 -29.17 -16.03 2.87
N GLN A 538 -29.23 -17.35 3.09
CA GLN A 538 -28.31 -18.34 2.54
C GLN A 538 -26.82 -18.04 2.83
N LEU A 539 -26.52 -17.48 4.01
CA LEU A 539 -25.16 -17.09 4.38
C LEU A 539 -24.17 -18.27 4.22
N SER A 540 -24.57 -19.48 4.58
CA SER A 540 -23.72 -20.68 4.44
C SER A 540 -23.27 -20.95 3.00
N GLY A 541 -24.13 -20.69 2.00
CA GLY A 541 -23.77 -20.84 0.59
C GLY A 541 -22.74 -19.81 0.16
N ILE A 542 -22.96 -18.54 0.53
CA ILE A 542 -22.04 -17.43 0.23
C ILE A 542 -20.67 -17.66 0.89
N LEU A 543 -20.65 -18.12 2.14
CA LEU A 543 -19.42 -18.47 2.84
C LEU A 543 -18.71 -19.65 2.18
N GLY A 544 -19.46 -20.67 1.75
CA GLY A 544 -18.92 -21.82 1.03
C GLY A 544 -18.20 -21.42 -0.25
N GLU A 545 -18.82 -20.58 -1.09
CA GLU A 545 -18.19 -20.07 -2.31
C GLU A 545 -16.92 -19.25 -2.04
N ALA A 546 -16.99 -18.33 -1.08
CA ALA A 546 -15.86 -17.47 -0.72
C ALA A 546 -14.67 -18.26 -0.17
N VAL A 547 -14.93 -19.21 0.74
CA VAL A 547 -13.89 -20.05 1.34
C VAL A 547 -13.29 -21.00 0.30
N ASN A 548 -14.12 -21.64 -0.54
CA ASN A 548 -13.64 -22.52 -1.60
C ASN A 548 -12.78 -21.76 -2.64
N GLY A 549 -13.17 -20.53 -3.00
CA GLY A 549 -12.37 -19.67 -3.87
C GLY A 549 -11.01 -19.33 -3.27
N ALA A 550 -10.96 -19.03 -1.97
CA ALA A 550 -9.71 -18.75 -1.26
C ALA A 550 -8.82 -20.00 -1.14
N ILE A 551 -9.40 -21.16 -0.83
CA ILE A 551 -8.70 -22.45 -0.81
C ILE A 551 -8.08 -22.72 -2.17
N LYS A 552 -8.88 -22.66 -3.24
CA LYS A 552 -8.41 -22.88 -4.62
C LYS A 552 -7.25 -21.94 -4.96
N ARG A 553 -7.36 -20.66 -4.63
CA ARG A 553 -6.29 -19.69 -4.91
C ARG A 553 -5.01 -19.94 -4.11
N ALA A 554 -5.12 -20.49 -2.90
CA ALA A 554 -3.97 -20.84 -2.08
C ALA A 554 -3.24 -22.09 -2.59
N SER A 555 -3.96 -23.02 -3.22
CA SER A 555 -3.41 -24.25 -3.82
C SER A 555 -3.02 -24.13 -5.30
N ASP A 556 -3.55 -23.14 -6.03
CA ASP A 556 -3.20 -22.88 -7.44
C ASP A 556 -1.74 -22.40 -7.56
N TYR A 557 -0.87 -23.31 -8.01
CA TYR A 557 0.49 -23.05 -8.46
C TYR A 557 0.51 -23.05 -10.00
N GLU A 558 0.81 -21.91 -10.62
CA GLU A 558 1.08 -21.85 -12.07
C GLU A 558 2.46 -22.48 -12.30
N LYS A 559 2.47 -23.66 -12.93
CA LYS A 559 3.69 -24.40 -13.32
C LYS A 559 4.50 -23.69 -14.38
#